data_AF-A0A354CN19-F1
#
_entry.id   AF-A0A354CN19-F1
#
_cell.length_a   1.000
_cell.length_b   1.000
_cell.length_c   1.000
_cell.angle_alpha   90.00
_cell.angle_beta   90.00
_cell.angle_gamma   90.00
#
_symmetry.space_group_name_H-M   'P 1'
#
loop_
_entity.id
_entity.type
_entity.pdbx_description
1 polymer ?
#
loop_
_entity_poly.entity_id
_entity_poly.type
_entity_poly.pdbx_seq_one_letter_code
_entity_poly.pdbx_strand_id
1 'polypeptide(L)'
;NQCAYVCPHAVIRPVVMNEEEKNAAPAGMKVHAMTGMPGYYFAMTVSVLDCTGCGSCTNVCPGNNKADTLKMAPLESQMDEQKFFEYGLTVSDKPEVLEKFKKGTV
;
A
#
# COMPACT_ATOMS: atom_id res chain seq x y z
N ASN A 1 6.93 -1.55 -4.72
CA ASN A 1 6.97 -0.85 -3.42
C ASN A 1 7.92 0.37 -3.40
N GLN A 2 8.20 1.03 -4.52
CA GLN A 2 9.13 2.18 -4.55
C GLN A 2 8.61 3.39 -3.77
N CYS A 3 7.31 3.70 -3.87
CA CYS A 3 6.65 4.78 -3.14
C CYS A 3 6.80 4.67 -1.61
N ALA A 4 6.69 3.46 -1.07
CA ALA A 4 6.93 3.18 0.35
C ALA A 4 8.40 3.32 0.74
N TYR A 5 9.30 2.79 -0.10
CA TYR A 5 10.74 2.84 0.14
C TYR A 5 11.29 4.26 0.22
N VAL A 6 10.79 5.19 -0.62
CA VAL A 6 11.28 6.57 -0.65
C VAL A 6 10.59 7.50 0.34
N CYS A 7 9.52 7.06 1.00
CA CYS A 7 8.76 7.92 1.89
C CYS A 7 9.59 8.22 3.16
N PRO A 8 9.97 9.49 3.41
CA PRO A 8 10.85 9.81 4.53
C PRO A 8 10.16 9.73 5.91
N HIS A 9 8.85 9.49 5.95
CA HIS A 9 8.04 9.43 7.17
C HIS A 9 7.37 8.05 7.36
N ALA A 10 7.63 7.09 6.47
CA ALA A 10 7.04 5.75 6.50
C ALA A 10 5.49 5.72 6.53
N VAL A 11 4.84 6.70 5.90
CA VAL A 11 3.37 6.87 5.93
C VAL A 11 2.63 6.14 4.80
N ILE A 12 3.31 5.77 3.72
CA ILE A 12 2.74 4.96 2.64
C ILE A 12 3.32 3.55 2.72
N ARG A 13 2.47 2.54 2.92
CA ARG A 13 2.89 1.17 3.25
C ARG A 13 2.22 0.13 2.35
N PRO A 14 2.99 -0.85 1.84
CA PRO A 14 2.41 -2.05 1.23
C PRO A 14 1.78 -2.91 2.33
N VAL A 15 0.57 -3.37 2.09
CA VAL A 15 -0.15 -4.29 2.97
C VAL A 15 -0.44 -5.54 2.17
N VAL A 16 -0.09 -6.70 2.73
CA VAL A 16 -0.42 -7.99 2.16
C VAL A 16 -1.47 -8.66 3.04
N MET A 17 -2.49 -9.21 2.41
CA MET A 17 -3.64 -9.85 3.05
C MET A 17 -3.84 -11.26 2.49
N ASN A 18 -4.24 -12.19 3.35
CA ASN A 18 -4.86 -13.44 2.88
C ASN A 18 -6.33 -13.18 2.50
N GLU A 19 -7.05 -14.22 2.09
CA GLU A 19 -8.45 -14.07 1.66
C GLU A 19 -9.39 -13.61 2.79
N GLU A 20 -9.21 -14.11 4.01
CA GLU A 20 -10.01 -13.73 5.18
C GLU A 20 -9.81 -12.27 5.54
N GLU A 21 -8.56 -11.81 5.62
CA GLU A 21 -8.21 -10.41 5.90
C GLU A 21 -8.71 -9.50 4.79
N LYS A 22 -8.56 -9.89 3.51
CA LYS A 22 -9.10 -9.11 2.39
C LYS A 22 -10.62 -8.97 2.47
N ASN A 23 -11.33 -9.96 3.01
CA ASN A 23 -12.79 -9.91 3.18
C ASN A 23 -13.22 -9.14 4.45
N ALA A 24 -12.35 -9.07 5.45
CA ALA A 24 -12.54 -8.25 6.66
C ALA A 24 -12.11 -6.79 6.49
N ALA A 25 -11.43 -6.45 5.40
CA ALA A 25 -10.98 -5.09 5.10
C ALA A 25 -12.14 -4.07 5.07
N PRO A 26 -11.94 -2.83 5.55
CA PRO A 26 -12.96 -1.80 5.54
C PRO A 26 -13.51 -1.53 4.13
N ALA A 27 -14.81 -1.21 4.05
CA ALA A 27 -15.46 -0.94 2.78
C ALA A 27 -14.77 0.19 1.99
N GLY A 28 -14.54 -0.06 0.70
CA GLY A 28 -13.86 0.87 -0.21
C GLY A 28 -12.34 0.72 -0.27
N MET A 29 -11.73 -0.13 0.56
CA MET A 29 -10.29 -0.39 0.49
C MET A 29 -9.93 -0.98 -0.88
N LYS A 30 -8.99 -0.35 -1.58
CA LYS A 30 -8.53 -0.80 -2.91
C LYS A 30 -7.54 -1.94 -2.75
N VAL A 31 -7.92 -3.11 -3.24
CA VAL A 31 -7.15 -4.35 -3.11
C VAL A 31 -6.98 -5.01 -4.47
N HIS A 32 -5.78 -5.54 -4.74
CA HIS A 32 -5.46 -6.30 -5.94
C HIS A 32 -4.92 -7.68 -5.59
N ALA A 33 -5.18 -8.69 -6.44
CA ALA A 33 -4.53 -9.98 -6.31
C ALA A 33 -3.01 -9.83 -6.53
N MET A 34 -2.21 -10.55 -5.73
CA MET A 34 -0.75 -10.50 -5.85
C MET A 34 -0.25 -11.25 -7.07
N THR A 35 0.62 -10.60 -7.83
CA THR A 35 1.37 -11.26 -8.91
C THR A 35 2.34 -12.27 -8.32
N GLY A 36 2.27 -13.51 -8.80
CA GLY A 36 3.17 -14.58 -8.39
C GLY A 36 2.84 -15.23 -7.04
N MET A 37 1.84 -14.75 -6.28
CA MET A 37 1.37 -15.42 -5.05
C MET A 37 -0.16 -15.54 -5.06
N PRO A 38 -0.72 -16.59 -5.70
CA PRO A 38 -2.15 -16.86 -5.66
C PRO A 38 -2.66 -17.00 -4.21
N GLY A 39 -3.87 -16.50 -3.96
CA GLY A 39 -4.47 -16.49 -2.61
C GLY A 39 -4.03 -15.33 -1.72
N TYR A 40 -3.05 -14.53 -2.15
CA TYR A 40 -2.65 -13.31 -1.48
C TYR A 40 -3.09 -12.07 -2.24
N TYR A 41 -3.33 -11.02 -1.47
CA TYR A 41 -3.84 -9.75 -1.94
C TYR A 41 -2.97 -8.61 -1.44
N PHE A 42 -2.87 -7.56 -2.24
CA PHE A 42 -2.00 -6.42 -2.02
C PHE A 42 -2.81 -5.12 -2.05
N ALA A 43 -2.49 -4.23 -1.12
CA ALA A 43 -2.94 -2.85 -1.12
C ALA A 43 -1.76 -1.91 -0.82
N MET A 44 -1.83 -0.70 -1.36
CA MET A 44 -0.99 0.40 -0.93
C MET A 44 -1.83 1.33 -0.07
N THR A 45 -1.46 1.52 1.19
CA THR A 45 -2.20 2.34 2.15
C THR A 45 -1.39 3.57 2.53
N VAL A 46 -2.07 4.65 2.91
CA VAL A 46 -1.43 5.91 3.29
C VAL A 46 -2.01 6.39 4.62
N SER A 47 -1.16 6.65 5.61
CA SER A 47 -1.55 7.45 6.78
C SER A 47 -1.65 8.89 6.33
N VAL A 48 -2.89 9.34 6.07
CA VAL A 48 -3.15 10.71 5.59
C VAL A 48 -2.92 11.74 6.68
N LEU A 49 -3.08 11.35 7.96
CA LEU A 49 -2.86 12.23 9.11
C LEU A 49 -1.37 12.47 9.42
N ASP A 50 -0.51 11.51 9.08
CA ASP A 50 0.95 11.65 9.25
C ASP A 50 1.64 12.15 7.97
N CYS A 51 0.93 12.17 6.84
CA CYS A 51 1.48 12.59 5.57
C CYS A 51 1.79 14.08 5.55
N THR A 52 3.03 14.43 5.20
CA THR A 52 3.49 15.83 5.12
C THR A 52 3.31 16.46 3.74
N GLY A 53 2.74 15.74 2.77
CA GLY A 53 2.48 16.28 1.43
C GLY A 53 3.72 16.49 0.53
N CYS A 54 4.88 15.91 0.88
CA CYS A 54 6.15 16.16 0.16
C CYS A 54 6.21 15.68 -1.31
N GLY A 55 5.31 14.79 -1.75
CA GLY A 55 5.24 14.31 -3.14
C GLY A 55 6.36 13.35 -3.58
N SER A 56 7.27 12.94 -2.70
CA SER A 56 8.35 11.99 -3.07
C SER A 56 7.80 10.68 -3.63
N CYS A 57 6.72 10.15 -3.04
CA CYS A 57 6.11 8.89 -3.48
C CYS A 57 5.46 9.00 -4.87
N THR A 58 4.82 10.12 -5.21
CA THR A 58 4.21 10.34 -6.53
C THR A 58 5.26 10.53 -7.61
N ASN A 59 6.35 11.23 -7.29
CA ASN A 59 7.43 11.51 -8.24
C ASN A 59 8.19 10.25 -8.69
N VAL A 60 8.36 9.28 -7.79
CA VAL A 60 9.08 8.02 -8.12
C VAL A 60 8.16 6.92 -8.63
N CYS A 61 6.84 7.14 -8.67
CA CYS A 61 5.89 6.08 -9.02
C CYS A 61 6.09 5.65 -10.49
N PRO A 62 6.54 4.41 -10.78
CA PRO A 62 6.72 3.98 -12.16
C PRO A 62 5.38 3.82 -12.90
N GLY A 63 4.28 3.63 -12.15
CA GLY A 63 2.92 3.61 -12.69
C GLY A 63 2.55 4.94 -13.35
N ASN A 64 3.01 6.06 -12.79
CA ASN A 64 2.75 7.41 -13.31
C ASN A 64 3.37 7.69 -14.68
N ASN A 65 4.33 6.86 -15.13
CA ASN A 65 4.84 6.94 -16.50
C ASN A 65 3.87 6.38 -17.55
N LYS A 66 2.87 5.59 -17.12
CA LYS A 66 1.91 4.92 -18.01
C LYS A 66 0.49 5.42 -17.80
N ALA A 67 0.10 5.70 -16.57
CA ALA A 67 -1.22 6.14 -16.20
C ALA A 67 -1.18 6.85 -14.85
N ASP A 68 -2.22 7.62 -14.57
CA ASP A 68 -2.41 8.35 -13.33
C ASP A 68 -2.66 7.44 -12.12
N THR A 69 -1.60 6.79 -11.63
CA THR A 69 -1.66 5.71 -10.64
C THR A 69 -1.65 6.25 -9.21
N LEU A 70 -0.77 7.20 -8.91
CA LEU A 70 -0.65 7.84 -7.60
C LEU A 70 -0.55 9.35 -7.77
N LYS A 71 -1.53 10.07 -7.24
CA LYS A 71 -1.65 11.53 -7.39
C LYS A 71 -1.77 12.20 -6.03
N MET A 72 -1.24 13.41 -5.95
CA MET A 72 -1.50 14.29 -4.81
C MET A 72 -2.93 14.85 -4.90
N ALA A 73 -3.62 14.92 -3.77
CA ALA A 73 -4.95 15.49 -3.64
C ALA A 73 -5.06 16.27 -2.31
N PRO A 74 -6.02 17.21 -2.16
CA PRO A 74 -6.27 17.88 -0.90
C PRO A 74 -6.58 16.90 0.23
N LEU A 75 -6.03 17.14 1.42
CA LEU A 75 -6.15 16.25 2.59
C LEU A 75 -7.61 15.94 2.93
N GLU A 76 -8.47 16.96 2.90
CA GLU A 76 -9.88 16.86 3.24
C GLU A 76 -10.62 15.84 2.37
N SER A 77 -10.20 15.69 1.10
CA SER A 77 -10.78 14.71 0.18
C SER A 77 -10.32 13.28 0.43
N GLN A 78 -9.27 13.08 1.24
CA GLN A 78 -8.62 11.79 1.49
C GLN A 78 -8.75 11.30 2.93
N MET A 79 -9.45 12.04 3.81
CA MET A 79 -9.57 11.71 5.23
C MET A 79 -10.08 10.28 5.47
N ASP A 80 -10.98 9.79 4.61
CA ASP A 80 -11.53 8.43 4.69
C ASP A 80 -10.52 7.32 4.40
N GLU A 81 -9.36 7.62 3.81
CA GLU A 81 -8.30 6.63 3.53
C GLU A 81 -7.54 6.24 4.81
N GLN A 82 -7.61 7.05 5.88
CA GLN A 82 -6.91 6.78 7.15
C GLN A 82 -7.28 5.40 7.73
N LYS A 83 -8.56 5.03 7.68
CA LYS A 83 -9.06 3.74 8.19
C LYS A 83 -8.42 2.53 7.50
N PHE A 84 -7.98 2.68 6.24
CA PHE A 84 -7.32 1.61 5.51
C PHE A 84 -5.87 1.42 5.98
N PHE A 85 -5.19 2.52 6.31
CA PHE A 85 -3.86 2.45 6.93
C PHE A 85 -3.94 1.80 8.30
N GLU A 86 -4.89 2.22 9.14
CA GLU A 86 -5.12 1.63 10.47
C GLU A 86 -5.41 0.13 10.37
N TYR A 87 -6.30 -0.28 9.46
CA TYR A 87 -6.56 -1.70 9.19
C TYR A 87 -5.29 -2.43 8.75
N GLY A 88 -4.49 -1.84 7.88
CA GLY A 88 -3.21 -2.38 7.42
C GLY A 88 -2.19 -2.63 8.53
N LEU A 89 -2.31 -1.98 9.69
CA LEU A 89 -1.48 -2.25 10.87
C LEU A 89 -1.95 -3.47 11.67
N THR A 90 -3.17 -3.95 11.43
CA THR A 90 -3.78 -5.08 12.18
C THR A 90 -3.63 -6.42 11.49
N VAL A 91 -3.26 -6.43 10.20
CA VAL A 91 -3.08 -7.68 9.44
C VAL A 91 -1.86 -8.45 9.95
N SER A 92 -1.95 -9.77 9.87
CA SER A 92 -0.86 -10.66 10.28
C SER A 92 0.38 -10.54 9.39
N ASP A 93 1.56 -10.76 9.99
CA ASP A 93 2.80 -10.90 9.24
C ASP A 93 2.76 -12.14 8.35
N LYS A 94 3.36 -12.02 7.16
CA LYS A 94 3.36 -13.05 6.12
C LYS A 94 4.80 -13.41 5.72
N PRO A 95 5.53 -14.12 6.60
CA PRO A 95 6.95 -14.42 6.38
C PRO A 95 7.21 -15.17 5.06
N GLU A 96 6.28 -16.00 4.61
CA GLU A 96 6.33 -16.70 3.32
C GLU A 96 6.36 -15.76 2.12
N VAL A 97 5.74 -14.58 2.22
CA VAL A 97 5.80 -13.54 1.19
C VAL A 97 7.20 -12.92 1.16
N LEU A 98 7.76 -12.62 2.33
CA LEU A 98 9.12 -12.06 2.44
C LEU A 98 10.18 -13.04 1.94
N GLU A 99 10.04 -14.32 2.28
CA GLU A 99 10.93 -15.39 1.82
C GLU A 99 10.90 -15.54 0.30
N LYS A 100 9.73 -15.40 -0.32
CA LYS A 100 9.59 -15.50 -1.78
C LYS A 100 10.25 -14.34 -2.50
N PHE A 101 10.13 -13.12 -1.98
CA PHE A 101 10.61 -11.89 -2.64
C PHE A 101 11.91 -11.32 -2.04
N LYS A 102 12.71 -12.17 -1.40
CA LYS A 102 14.01 -11.77 -0.85
C LYS A 102 15.01 -11.38 -1.95
N LYS A 103 16.09 -10.73 -1.54
CA LYS A 103 17.17 -10.34 -2.45
C LYS A 103 17.73 -11.59 -3.16
N GLY A 104 17.62 -11.63 -4.49
CA GLY A 104 18.13 -12.72 -5.34
C GLY A 104 17.07 -13.72 -5.85
N THR A 105 15.78 -13.52 -5.61
CA THR A 105 14.70 -14.43 -6.06
C THR A 105 13.83 -13.89 -7.21
N VAL A 106 14.20 -12.76 -7.82
CA VAL A 106 13.60 -12.17 -9.04
C VAL A 106 14.65 -11.39 -9.82
#